data_AF-A0A223KXQ3-F1
#
_entry.id   AF-A0A223KXQ3-F1
#
_cell.length_a   1.000
_cell.length_b   1.000
_cell.length_c   1.000
_cell.angle_alpha   90.00
_cell.angle_beta   90.00
_cell.angle_gamma   90.00
#
_symmetry.space_group_name_H-M   'P 1'
#
loop_
_entity.id
_entity.type
_entity.pdbx_description
1 polymer ?
#
loop_
_entity_poly.entity_id
_entity_poly.type
_entity_poly.pdbx_seq_one_letter_code
_entity_poly.pdbx_strand_id
1 'polypeptide(L)' 'MSEQKAELAFHETMDTHEMVNFKTICLMKTKLMQGVCFDNDLKKLMDKDIEQSMQALKELQTLYRGTRTDYQHES' A
#
# COMPACT_ATOMS: atom_id res chain seq x y z
N MET A 1 15.86 22.52 10.77
CA MET A 1 16.02 21.77 9.51
C MET A 1 14.63 21.35 9.08
N SER A 2 13.98 22.13 8.24
CA SER A 2 12.63 21.82 7.74
C SER A 2 12.74 20.67 6.75
N GLU A 3 12.13 19.52 7.07
CA GLU A 3 12.00 18.39 6.15
C GLU A 3 11.26 18.85 4.89
N GLN A 4 11.98 18.85 3.77
CA GLN A 4 11.42 19.19 2.47
C GLN A 4 10.63 17.96 1.99
N LYS A 5 9.29 18.04 2.02
CA LYS A 5 8.40 17.00 1.50
C LYS A 5 8.66 16.86 0.00
N ALA A 6 9.41 15.84 -0.41
CA ALA A 6 9.65 15.54 -1.82
C ALA A 6 8.31 15.16 -2.47
N GLU A 7 7.87 15.97 -3.43
CA GLU A 7 6.64 15.74 -4.18
C GLU A 7 6.93 14.70 -5.27
N LEU A 8 6.08 13.67 -5.38
CA LEU A 8 6.29 12.60 -6.34
C LEU A 8 5.99 13.08 -7.76
N ALA A 9 6.83 12.69 -8.72
CA ALA A 9 6.55 12.91 -10.13
C ALA A 9 5.27 12.16 -10.57
N PHE A 10 4.71 12.50 -11.73
CA PHE A 10 3.49 11.87 -12.22
C PHE A 10 3.59 10.35 -12.38
N HIS A 11 4.74 9.83 -12.85
CA HIS A 11 4.93 8.39 -12.98
C HIS A 11 5.05 7.70 -11.61
N GLU A 12 5.82 8.26 -10.68
CA GLU A 12 5.94 7.74 -9.31
C GLU A 12 4.61 7.78 -8.56
N THR A 13 3.77 8.78 -8.84
CA THR A 13 2.40 8.88 -8.35
C THR A 13 1.54 7.72 -8.84
N MET A 14 1.61 7.40 -10.13
CA MET A 14 0.91 6.26 -10.73
C MET A 14 1.42 4.94 -10.17
N ASP A 15 2.73 4.74 -10.12
CA ASP A 15 3.36 3.54 -9.56
C ASP A 15 2.93 3.34 -8.09
N THR A 16 2.90 4.41 -7.29
CA THR A 16 2.46 4.36 -5.90
C THR A 16 0.97 3.99 -5.79
N HIS A 17 0.12 4.53 -6.66
CA HIS A 17 -1.30 4.18 -6.71
C HIS A 17 -1.51 2.69 -7.04
N GLU A 18 -0.76 2.17 -8.02
CA GLU A 18 -0.79 0.76 -8.38
C GLU A 18 -0.33 -0.14 -7.23
N MET A 19 0.75 0.24 -6.54
CA MET A 19 1.23 -0.49 -5.35
C MET A 19 0.20 -0.53 -4.22
N VAL A 20 -0.51 0.58 -3.96
CA VAL A 20 -1.59 0.62 -2.95
C VAL A 20 -2.71 -0.37 -3.32
N ASN A 21 -3.16 -0.34 -4.58
CA ASN A 21 -4.23 -1.23 -5.03
C ASN A 21 -3.81 -2.70 -5.02
N PHE A 22 -2.61 -3.00 -5.53
CA PHE A 22 -2.05 -4.33 -5.51
C PHE A 22 -1.95 -4.89 -4.09
N LYS A 23 -1.38 -4.12 -3.16
CA LYS A 23 -1.23 -4.56 -1.77
C LYS A 23 -2.58 -4.74 -1.08
N THR A 24 -3.57 -3.91 -1.40
CA THR A 24 -4.95 -4.06 -0.90
C THR A 24 -5.56 -5.38 -1.36
N ILE A 25 -5.40 -5.75 -2.63
CA ILE A 25 -5.86 -7.05 -3.18
C ILE A 25 -5.17 -8.22 -2.46
N CYS A 26 -3.84 -8.16 -2.27
CA CYS A 26 -3.11 -9.19 -1.53
C CYS A 26 -3.65 -9.37 -0.11
N LEU A 27 -3.82 -8.28 0.64
CA LEU A 27 -4.35 -8.31 1.99
C LEU A 27 -5.76 -8.94 2.04
N MET A 28 -6.65 -8.53 1.14
CA MET A 28 -8.00 -9.11 1.05
C MET A 28 -7.96 -10.60 0.74
N LYS A 29 -7.08 -11.02 -0.17
CA LYS A 29 -6.89 -12.43 -0.54
C LYS A 29 -6.40 -13.26 0.65
N THR A 30 -5.39 -12.78 1.40
CA THR A 30 -4.91 -13.46 2.60
C THR A 30 -6.02 -13.59 3.64
N LYS A 31 -6.77 -12.51 3.91
CA LYS A 31 -7.90 -12.55 4.86
C LYS A 31 -9.00 -13.52 4.44
N LEU A 32 -9.38 -13.53 3.16
CA LEU A 32 -10.38 -14.47 2.63
C LEU A 32 -9.92 -15.92 2.81
N MET A 33 -8.68 -16.22 2.43
CA MET A 33 -8.11 -17.55 2.55
C MET A 33 -7.94 -17.99 4.01
N GLN A 34 -7.62 -17.06 4.91
CA GLN A 34 -7.49 -17.35 6.34
C GLN A 34 -8.82 -17.83 6.95
N GLY A 35 -9.95 -17.26 6.50
CA GLY A 35 -11.29 -17.65 6.95
C GLY A 35 -11.67 -19.11 6.66
N VAL A 36 -11.02 -19.74 5.69
CA VAL A 36 -11.21 -21.16 5.33
C VAL A 36 -9.99 -22.04 5.63
N CYS A 37 -8.93 -21.47 6.20
CA CYS A 37 -7.74 -22.23 6.58
C CYS A 37 -8.04 -23.06 7.82
N PHE A 38 -7.55 -24.30 7.88
CA PHE A 38 -7.65 -25.16 9.07
C PHE A 38 -6.30 -25.43 9.73
N ASP A 39 -5.21 -25.31 8.98
CA ASP A 39 -3.85 -25.48 9.49
C ASP A 39 -3.45 -24.27 10.37
N ASN A 40 -3.13 -24.54 11.63
CA ASN A 40 -2.86 -23.50 12.62
C ASN A 40 -1.52 -22.79 12.37
N ASP A 41 -0.52 -23.48 11.86
CA ASP A 41 0.79 -22.85 11.61
C ASP A 41 0.73 -22.01 10.33
N LEU A 42 -0.02 -22.45 9.32
CA LEU A 42 -0.35 -21.64 8.17
C LEU A 42 -1.16 -20.39 8.57
N LYS A 43 -2.14 -20.52 9.48
CA LYS A 43 -2.88 -19.35 10.01
C LYS A 43 -1.97 -18.31 10.65
N LYS A 44 -1.03 -18.73 11.50
CA LYS A 44 -0.06 -17.82 12.13
C LYS A 44 0.81 -17.11 11.08
N LEU A 45 1.21 -17.82 10.02
CA LEU A 45 1.94 -17.22 8.91
C LEU A 45 1.08 -16.17 8.17
N MET A 46 -0.20 -16.45 7.98
CA MET A 46 -1.16 -15.52 7.37
C MET A 46 -1.44 -14.31 8.26
N ASP A 47 -1.52 -14.48 9.58
CA ASP A 47 -1.63 -13.36 10.54
C ASP A 47 -0.43 -12.41 10.41
N LYS A 48 0.78 -12.97 10.34
CA LYS A 48 2.00 -12.18 10.11
C LYS A 48 1.96 -11.44 8.78
N ASP A 49 1.50 -12.08 7.70
CA ASP A 49 1.34 -11.43 6.40
C ASP A 49 0.31 -10.29 6.44
N ILE A 50 -0.80 -10.49 7.15
CA ILE A 50 -1.83 -9.45 7.36
C ILE A 50 -1.25 -8.24 8.09
N GLU A 51 -0.55 -8.45 9.20
CA GLU A 51 0.08 -7.37 9.98
C GLU A 51 1.09 -6.59 9.13
N GLN A 52 1.98 -7.30 8.43
CA GLN A 52 2.99 -6.68 7.57
C GLN A 52 2.36 -5.94 6.39
N SER A 53 1.33 -6.51 5.77
CA SER A 53 0.61 -5.88 4.66
C SER A 53 -0.16 -4.63 5.11
N MET A 54 -0.75 -4.64 6.31
CA MET A 54 -1.38 -3.45 6.88
C MET A 54 -0.36 -2.34 7.16
N GLN A 55 0.82 -2.68 7.67
CA GLN A 55 1.89 -1.71 7.90
C GLN A 55 2.39 -1.11 6.57
N ALA A 56 2.68 -1.96 5.58
CA ALA A 56 3.10 -1.52 4.25
C ALA A 56 2.04 -0.61 3.58
N LEU A 57 0.74 -0.91 3.73
CA LEU A 57 -0.32 -0.04 3.21
C LEU A 57 -0.32 1.33 3.87
N LYS A 58 -0.07 1.43 5.19
CA LYS A 58 0.02 2.73 5.87
C LYS A 58 1.19 3.56 5.35
N GLU A 59 2.33 2.92 5.11
CA GLU A 59 3.52 3.56 4.54
C GLU A 59 3.25 4.04 3.10
N LEU A 60 2.69 3.17 2.25
CA LEU A 60 2.32 3.52 0.88
C LEU A 60 1.27 4.64 0.84
N GLN A 61 0.28 4.62 1.73
CA GLN A 61 -0.71 5.70 1.84
C GLN A 61 -0.09 7.02 2.31
N THR A 62 0.90 6.96 3.20
CA THR A 62 1.64 8.14 3.66
C THR A 62 2.43 8.74 2.50
N LEU A 63 3.11 7.90 1.73
CA LEU A 63 3.82 8.28 0.50
C LEU A 63 2.85 8.86 -0.54
N TYR A 64 1.70 8.23 -0.73
CA TYR A 64 0.68 8.67 -1.70
C TYR A 64 0.11 10.06 -1.41
N ARG A 65 0.09 10.50 -0.14
CA ARG A 65 -0.31 11.89 0.22
C ARG A 65 0.69 12.95 -0.25
N GLY A 66 1.88 12.54 -0.72
CA GLY A 66 2.88 13.40 -1.35
C GLY A 66 2.79 13.44 -2.87
N THR A 67 1.74 12.86 -3.46
CA THR A 67 1.59 12.81 -4.92
C THR A 67 1.09 14.11 -5.50
N ARG A 68 1.58 14.41 -6.71
CA ARG A 68 1.06 15.49 -7.55
C ARG A 68 -0.03 14.93 -8.45
N THR A 69 -1.27 15.31 -8.18
CA THR A 69 -2.43 14.95 -9.03
C THR A 69 -2.85 16.07 -9.97
N ASP A 70 -2.23 17.23 -9.82
CA ASP A 70 -2.72 18.48 -10.37
C ASP A 70 -1.99 18.76 -11.68
N TYR A 71 -2.74 18.70 -12.79
CA TYR A 71 -2.24 19.10 -14.10
C TYR A 71 -2.22 20.63 -14.17
N GLN A 72 -1.05 21.23 -13.95
CA GLN A 72 -0.83 22.65 -14.21
C GLN A 72 -0.74 22.81 -15.74
N HIS A 73 -1.73 23.46 -16.34
CA HIS A 73 -1.71 23.79 -17.76
C HIS A 73 -0.65 24.89 -17.96
N GLU A 74 0.54 24.53 -18.44
CA GLU A 74 1.53 25.52 -18.87
C GLU A 74 0.92 26.30 -20.04
N SER A 75 0.71 27.60 -19.81
CA SER A 75 0.20 28.57 -20.78
C SER A 75 1.34 29.15 -21.61
#